data_AF-A0A962S112-F1
#
_entry.id   AF-A0A962S112-F1
#
_cell.length_a   1.000
_cell.length_b   1.000
_cell.length_c   1.000
_cell.angle_alpha   90.00
_cell.angle_beta   90.00
_cell.angle_gamma   90.00
#
_symmetry.space_group_name_H-M   'P 1'
#
loop_
_entity.id
_entity.type
_entity.pdbx_description
1 polymer ?
#
loop_
_entity_poly.entity_id
_entity_poly.type
_entity_poly.pdbx_seq_one_letter_code
_entity_poly.pdbx_strand_id
1 'polypeptide(L)'
;MNLLSKPRYSRLLISLLCVALFGSVIGLITFQLSFLSGAIPIHAIFALGIMPLIFSAMTWFTPVLTRTAAPGYPALAPPLLALTAGLILLYSLQFNYSIHSVSAVFALLGTILLSRWIWRRRRQTIGTPHPGLLWYRLALAALGLGLIAILFGRAWPQYWIPLKRVHLHLNTLGFVGLTALGTLRVLLPTVGRFQDDSAAAWLHSQWKWLVSGTLLIAAGSAVSKELALLGAILWIPPVATLVAHPLRTHRRKLFTLHGASPALAGSIGGSLLMLAGGVSHTFFPLPAAAAIQVFVWAFLFPLVTGAATHLLPLWLYPDNQRAAAELARHMESLGGVRALLFLLAGIIALSRVEWSWAFAGVALLQFLIATARGIFLPGNR
;
A
#
# COMPACT_ATOMS: atom_id res chain seq x y z
N MET A 1 7.41 27.47 -17.46
CA MET A 1 7.84 28.06 -16.17
C MET A 1 7.55 27.10 -15.03
N ASN A 2 8.58 26.80 -14.22
CA ASN A 2 8.59 26.00 -12.99
C ASN A 2 8.23 24.50 -13.07
N LEU A 3 9.11 23.73 -13.71
CA LEU A 3 9.34 22.32 -13.36
C LEU A 3 9.77 22.25 -11.88
N LEU A 4 9.15 21.39 -11.07
CA LEU A 4 9.79 21.00 -9.83
C LEU A 4 11.14 20.41 -10.20
N SER A 5 12.24 20.96 -9.68
CA SER A 5 13.51 20.27 -9.77
C SER A 5 13.30 18.90 -9.11
N LYS A 6 13.62 17.83 -9.83
CA LYS A 6 13.61 16.44 -9.33
C LYS A 6 14.01 16.31 -7.85
N PRO A 7 15.00 17.05 -7.31
CA PRO A 7 15.34 17.02 -5.88
C PRO A 7 14.21 17.43 -4.91
N ARG A 8 13.40 18.47 -5.19
CA ARG A 8 12.36 18.92 -4.23
C ARG A 8 11.25 17.89 -4.05
N TYR A 9 10.82 17.28 -5.15
CA TYR A 9 9.80 16.23 -5.11
C TYR A 9 10.32 14.97 -4.42
N SER A 10 11.59 14.61 -4.67
CA SER A 10 12.24 13.46 -4.03
C SER A 10 12.32 13.64 -2.50
N ARG A 11 12.58 14.86 -2.01
CA ARG A 11 12.53 15.14 -0.56
C ARG A 11 11.16 14.87 0.05
N LEU A 12 10.07 15.30 -0.59
CA LEU A 12 8.72 15.01 -0.09
C LEU A 12 8.46 13.51 -0.02
N LEU A 13 8.82 12.76 -1.06
CA LEU A 13 8.69 11.30 -1.08
C LEU A 13 9.47 10.64 0.07
N ILE A 14 10.70 11.07 0.30
CA ILE A 14 11.53 10.59 1.41
C ILE A 14 10.86 10.91 2.75
N SER A 15 10.41 12.14 2.97
CA SER A 15 9.73 12.54 4.21
C SER A 15 8.47 11.71 4.45
N LEU A 16 7.64 11.49 3.43
CA LEU A 16 6.42 10.69 3.54
C LEU A 16 6.71 9.20 3.73
N LEU A 17 7.78 8.67 3.14
CA LEU A 17 8.25 7.33 3.44
C LEU A 17 8.67 7.22 4.91
N CYS A 18 9.42 8.20 5.43
CA CYS A 18 9.77 8.24 6.86
C CYS A 18 8.52 8.31 7.75
N VAL A 19 7.53 9.13 7.41
CA VAL A 19 6.24 9.18 8.13
C VAL A 19 5.52 7.84 8.08
N ALA A 20 5.50 7.15 6.93
CA ALA A 20 4.87 5.83 6.81
C ALA A 20 5.60 4.76 7.64
N LEU A 21 6.94 4.76 7.63
CA LEU A 21 7.75 3.84 8.45
C LEU A 21 7.57 4.14 9.95
N PHE A 22 7.59 5.40 10.34
CA PHE A 22 7.36 5.83 11.71
C PHE A 22 5.95 5.47 12.18
N GLY A 23 4.93 5.74 11.37
CA GLY A 23 3.54 5.32 11.62
C GLY A 23 3.39 3.79 11.70
N SER A 24 4.20 3.03 10.96
CA SER A 24 4.26 1.57 11.04
C SER A 24 4.86 1.07 12.35
N VAL A 25 5.95 1.70 12.81
CA VAL A 25 6.57 1.41 14.11
C VAL A 25 5.61 1.76 15.25
N ILE A 26 5.05 2.98 15.24
CA ILE A 26 4.06 3.41 16.23
C ILE A 26 2.87 2.46 16.22
N GLY A 27 2.31 2.17 15.05
CA GLY A 27 1.16 1.27 14.92
C GLY A 27 1.45 -0.09 15.54
N LEU A 28 2.63 -0.67 15.26
CA LEU A 28 3.05 -1.97 15.81
C LEU A 28 3.17 -1.95 17.34
N ILE A 29 3.78 -0.90 17.91
CA ILE A 29 3.91 -0.74 19.37
C ILE A 29 2.53 -0.52 20.01
N THR A 30 1.74 0.38 19.44
CA THR A 30 0.44 0.80 19.99
C THR A 30 -0.65 -0.25 19.83
N PHE A 31 -0.51 -1.21 18.89
CA PHE A 31 -1.37 -2.39 18.82
C PHE A 31 -1.37 -3.24 20.11
N GLN A 32 -0.31 -3.12 20.93
CA GLN A 32 -0.19 -3.84 22.20
C GLN A 32 -0.73 -3.06 23.40
N LEU A 33 -1.10 -1.78 23.21
CA LEU A 33 -1.51 -0.89 24.28
C LEU A 33 -3.04 -0.85 24.38
N SER A 34 -3.59 -1.53 25.38
CA SER A 34 -5.03 -1.69 25.59
C SER A 34 -5.80 -0.39 25.89
N PHE A 35 -5.11 0.68 26.32
CA PHE A 35 -5.72 1.97 26.66
C PHE A 35 -5.98 2.88 25.45
N LEU A 36 -5.43 2.57 24.28
CA LEU A 36 -5.70 3.33 23.05
C LEU A 36 -6.92 2.76 22.33
N SER A 37 -7.71 3.64 21.72
CA SER A 37 -8.74 3.20 20.79
C SER A 37 -8.10 2.33 19.71
N GLY A 38 -8.58 1.10 19.51
CA GLY A 38 -8.03 0.17 18.52
C GLY A 38 -8.02 0.69 17.09
N ALA A 39 -8.73 1.79 16.80
CA ALA A 39 -8.70 2.47 15.51
C ALA A 39 -7.44 3.33 15.29
N ILE A 40 -6.81 3.87 16.35
CA ILE A 40 -5.64 4.76 16.26
C ILE A 40 -4.44 4.08 15.59
N PRO A 41 -3.94 2.90 16.04
CA PRO A 41 -2.79 2.24 15.41
C PRO A 41 -3.03 1.99 13.92
N ILE A 42 -4.24 1.57 13.56
CA ILE A 42 -4.63 1.29 12.19
C ILE A 42 -4.59 2.58 11.36
N HIS A 43 -5.22 3.65 11.81
CA HIS A 43 -5.26 4.90 11.03
C HIS A 43 -3.91 5.62 11.00
N ALA A 44 -3.03 5.40 11.99
CA ALA A 44 -1.65 5.90 11.94
C ALA A 44 -0.87 5.25 10.79
N ILE A 45 -1.02 3.93 10.62
CA ILE A 45 -0.45 3.20 9.49
C ILE A 45 -1.10 3.67 8.19
N PHE A 46 -2.43 3.58 8.08
CA PHE A 46 -3.12 3.76 6.80
C PHE A 46 -3.31 5.22 6.39
N ALA A 47 -3.92 6.04 7.24
CA ALA A 47 -4.33 7.40 6.88
C ALA A 47 -3.15 8.38 6.98
N LEU A 48 -2.36 8.31 8.05
CA LEU A 48 -1.18 9.17 8.21
C LEU A 48 0.03 8.70 7.38
N GLY A 49 0.27 7.39 7.31
CA GLY A 49 1.41 6.81 6.61
C GLY A 49 1.15 6.51 5.14
N ILE A 50 0.37 5.46 4.88
CA ILE A 50 0.25 4.83 3.55
C ILE A 50 -0.49 5.71 2.54
N MET A 51 -1.59 6.37 2.92
CA MET A 51 -2.38 7.19 2.00
C MET A 51 -1.58 8.34 1.36
N PRO A 52 -0.91 9.23 2.12
CA PRO A 52 -0.10 10.29 1.52
C PRO A 52 1.12 9.73 0.76
N LEU A 53 1.73 8.63 1.21
CA LEU A 53 2.79 7.94 0.48
C LEU A 53 2.30 7.43 -0.89
N ILE A 54 1.13 6.78 -0.94
CA ILE A 54 0.51 6.32 -2.19
C ILE A 54 0.22 7.52 -3.11
N PHE A 55 -0.33 8.61 -2.58
CA PHE A 55 -0.63 9.79 -3.41
C PHE A 55 0.65 10.36 -4.03
N SER A 56 1.73 10.43 -3.25
CA SER A 56 3.03 10.87 -3.77
C SER A 56 3.63 9.88 -4.77
N ALA A 57 3.48 8.58 -4.55
CA ALA A 57 3.92 7.57 -5.51
C ALA A 57 3.14 7.68 -6.83
N MET A 58 1.81 7.85 -6.77
CA MET A 58 0.98 8.06 -7.96
C MET A 58 1.39 9.32 -8.72
N THR A 59 1.67 10.42 -8.01
CA THR A 59 2.14 11.66 -8.65
C THR A 59 3.55 11.51 -9.25
N TRP A 60 4.43 10.72 -8.64
CA TRP A 60 5.77 10.39 -9.17
C TRP A 60 5.70 9.56 -10.45
N PHE A 61 4.89 8.50 -10.46
CA PHE A 61 4.83 7.55 -11.56
C PHE A 61 3.92 7.96 -12.69
N THR A 62 2.89 8.79 -12.46
CA THR A 62 1.96 9.21 -13.52
C THR A 62 2.68 9.81 -14.75
N PRO A 63 3.67 10.71 -14.62
CA PRO A 63 4.46 11.20 -15.75
C PRO A 63 5.13 10.09 -16.55
N VAL A 64 5.69 9.08 -15.88
CA VAL A 64 6.32 7.91 -16.51
C VAL A 64 5.27 7.10 -17.29
N LEU A 65 4.12 6.82 -16.67
CA LEU A 65 3.03 6.04 -17.27
C LEU A 65 2.33 6.76 -18.44
N THR A 66 2.43 8.09 -18.49
CA THR A 66 1.82 8.94 -19.54
C THR A 66 2.84 9.50 -20.53
N ARG A 67 4.14 9.24 -20.35
CA ARG A 67 5.23 9.85 -21.13
C ARG A 67 5.08 11.38 -21.22
N THR A 68 4.76 12.01 -20.10
CA THR A 68 4.63 13.47 -19.99
C THR A 68 5.76 14.07 -19.14
N ALA A 69 5.92 15.39 -19.18
CA ALA A 69 6.91 16.11 -18.40
C ALA A 69 6.82 15.83 -16.89
N ALA A 70 7.82 16.18 -16.10
CA ALA A 70 7.79 16.05 -14.63
C ALA A 70 6.57 16.78 -14.00
N PRO A 71 6.12 16.41 -12.78
CA PRO A 71 5.02 17.10 -12.12
C PRO A 71 5.46 18.53 -11.74
N GLY A 72 4.55 19.50 -11.88
CA GLY A 72 4.74 20.86 -11.35
C GLY A 72 4.30 20.98 -9.89
N TYR A 73 4.55 22.13 -9.25
CA TYR A 73 4.18 22.39 -7.85
C TYR A 73 2.73 22.04 -7.46
N PRO A 74 1.70 22.33 -8.29
CA PRO A 74 0.31 22.00 -7.93
C PRO A 74 0.06 20.50 -7.73
N ALA A 75 0.90 19.63 -8.29
CA ALA A 75 0.77 18.18 -8.12
C ALA A 75 1.17 17.69 -6.71
N LEU A 76 1.75 18.56 -5.88
CA LEU A 76 2.04 18.30 -4.47
C LEU A 76 0.82 18.48 -3.57
N ALA A 77 -0.21 19.20 -4.01
CA ALA A 77 -1.37 19.49 -3.17
C ALA A 77 -2.11 18.22 -2.71
N PRO A 78 -2.35 17.19 -3.57
CA PRO A 78 -3.06 16.00 -3.10
C PRO A 78 -2.32 15.21 -2.00
N PRO A 79 -1.01 14.88 -2.12
CA PRO A 79 -0.31 14.21 -1.02
C PRO A 79 -0.30 15.00 0.29
N LEU A 80 -0.18 16.33 0.22
CA LEU A 80 -0.23 17.18 1.40
C LEU A 80 -1.61 17.17 2.04
N LEU A 81 -2.68 17.25 1.25
CA LEU A 81 -4.06 17.11 1.75
C LEU A 81 -4.30 15.74 2.40
N ALA A 82 -3.75 14.67 1.83
CA ALA A 82 -3.80 13.33 2.42
C ALA A 82 -3.06 13.28 3.76
N LEU A 83 -1.89 13.90 3.88
CA LEU A 83 -1.12 13.97 5.12
C LEU A 83 -1.91 14.74 6.20
N THR A 84 -2.43 15.92 5.84
CA THR A 84 -3.27 16.74 6.73
C THR A 84 -4.51 15.96 7.17
N ALA A 85 -5.18 15.25 6.27
CA ALA A 85 -6.32 14.41 6.62
C ALA A 85 -5.95 13.33 7.64
N GLY A 86 -4.80 12.66 7.47
CA GLY A 86 -4.29 11.69 8.43
C GLY A 86 -4.03 12.29 9.81
N LEU A 87 -3.40 13.47 9.88
CA LEU A 87 -3.16 14.20 11.14
C LEU A 87 -4.47 14.59 11.85
N ILE A 88 -5.42 15.17 11.10
CA ILE A 88 -6.75 15.53 11.63
C ILE A 88 -7.47 14.28 12.15
N LEU A 89 -7.36 13.13 11.45
CA LEU A 89 -8.01 11.90 11.88
C LEU A 89 -7.44 11.38 13.19
N LEU A 90 -6.12 11.33 13.34
CA LEU A 90 -5.50 10.86 14.58
C LEU A 90 -5.87 11.76 15.75
N TYR A 91 -5.84 13.08 15.56
CA TYR A 91 -6.32 14.02 16.56
C TYR A 91 -7.80 13.77 16.89
N SER A 92 -8.64 13.56 15.87
CA SER A 92 -10.06 13.31 16.06
C SER A 92 -10.33 12.05 16.87
N LEU A 93 -9.65 10.94 16.55
CA LEU A 93 -9.83 9.67 17.26
C LEU A 93 -9.37 9.72 18.71
N GLN A 94 -8.41 10.57 19.05
CA GLN A 94 -7.86 10.67 20.40
C GLN A 94 -8.56 11.73 21.26
N PHE A 95 -8.85 12.90 20.70
CA PHE A 95 -9.23 14.08 21.48
C PHE A 95 -10.62 14.61 21.16
N ASN A 96 -11.04 14.55 19.89
CA ASN A 96 -12.34 15.08 19.50
C ASN A 96 -12.95 14.31 18.32
N TYR A 97 -13.77 13.30 18.63
CA TYR A 97 -14.35 12.45 17.60
C TYR A 97 -15.26 13.22 16.64
N SER A 98 -15.78 14.41 16.98
CA SER A 98 -16.71 15.14 16.11
C SER A 98 -16.12 15.60 14.77
N ILE A 99 -14.79 15.75 14.68
CA ILE A 99 -14.11 16.31 13.51
C ILE A 99 -13.61 15.26 12.49
N HIS A 100 -13.92 13.98 12.67
CA HIS A 100 -13.49 12.93 11.74
C HIS A 100 -14.03 13.17 10.31
N SER A 101 -15.18 13.82 10.18
CA SER A 101 -15.76 14.23 8.90
C SER A 101 -14.89 15.27 8.18
N VAL A 102 -14.23 16.17 8.92
CA VAL A 102 -13.28 17.14 8.36
C VAL A 102 -12.10 16.42 7.74
N SER A 103 -11.55 15.42 8.42
CA SER A 103 -10.50 14.56 7.85
C SER A 103 -10.97 13.90 6.54
N ALA A 104 -12.16 13.30 6.54
CA ALA A 104 -12.71 12.65 5.36
C ALA A 104 -12.89 13.64 4.18
N VAL A 105 -13.31 14.88 4.44
CA VAL A 105 -13.43 15.93 3.42
C VAL A 105 -12.06 16.30 2.84
N PHE A 106 -11.02 16.47 3.67
CA PHE A 106 -9.65 16.74 3.19
C PHE A 106 -9.11 15.60 2.33
N ALA A 107 -9.30 14.35 2.77
CA ALA A 107 -8.90 13.16 2.02
C ALA A 107 -9.66 13.07 0.68
N LEU A 108 -10.96 13.39 0.68
CA LEU A 108 -11.79 13.36 -0.54
C LEU A 108 -11.37 14.46 -1.51
N LEU A 109 -11.08 15.67 -1.02
CA LEU A 109 -10.56 16.76 -1.84
C LEU A 109 -9.22 16.36 -2.49
N GLY A 110 -8.29 15.80 -1.71
CA GLY A 110 -7.03 15.26 -2.25
C GLY A 110 -7.27 14.20 -3.33
N THR A 111 -8.18 13.26 -3.06
CA THR A 111 -8.56 12.19 -4.00
C THR A 111 -9.09 12.74 -5.32
N ILE A 112 -9.99 13.73 -5.25
CA ILE A 112 -10.57 14.40 -6.42
C ILE A 112 -9.49 15.15 -7.20
N LEU A 113 -8.65 15.93 -6.51
CA LEU A 113 -7.59 16.71 -7.16
C LEU A 113 -6.58 15.80 -7.87
N LEU A 114 -6.14 14.71 -7.22
CA LEU A 114 -5.22 13.75 -7.82
C LEU A 114 -5.87 13.05 -9.01
N SER A 115 -7.12 12.60 -8.88
CA SER A 115 -7.87 11.96 -9.97
C SER A 115 -8.02 12.88 -11.19
N ARG A 116 -8.37 14.15 -10.95
CA ARG A 116 -8.49 15.16 -12.02
C ARG A 116 -7.14 15.44 -12.67
N TRP A 117 -6.07 15.51 -11.88
CA TRP A 117 -4.72 15.70 -12.39
C TRP A 117 -4.26 14.52 -13.26
N ILE A 118 -4.39 13.27 -12.77
CA ILE A 118 -4.10 12.04 -13.53
C ILE A 118 -4.90 12.00 -14.84
N TRP A 119 -6.18 12.35 -14.79
CA TRP A 119 -7.03 12.39 -15.98
C TRP A 119 -6.55 13.41 -17.02
N ARG A 120 -6.15 14.61 -16.60
CA ARG A 120 -5.58 15.63 -17.49
C ARG A 120 -4.29 15.12 -18.13
N ARG A 121 -3.44 14.42 -17.37
CA ARG A 121 -2.17 13.84 -17.88
C ARG A 121 -2.40 12.71 -18.88
N ARG A 122 -3.43 11.89 -18.66
CA ARG A 122 -3.86 10.89 -19.64
C ARG A 122 -4.18 11.53 -20.99
N ARG A 123 -4.86 12.68 -21.01
CA ARG A 123 -5.22 13.38 -22.26
C ARG A 123 -4.02 14.02 -22.96
N GLN A 124 -2.94 14.26 -22.23
CA GLN A 124 -1.68 14.80 -22.76
C GLN A 124 -0.68 13.70 -23.15
N THR A 125 -1.06 12.42 -23.03
CA THR A 125 -0.19 11.30 -23.35
C THR A 125 0.06 11.22 -24.85
N ILE A 126 1.32 11.08 -25.25
CA ILE A 126 1.68 10.76 -26.64
C ILE A 126 1.42 9.26 -26.86
N GLY A 127 0.45 8.91 -27.71
CA GLY A 127 0.01 7.54 -27.92
C GLY A 127 -0.90 7.02 -26.80
N THR A 128 -0.89 5.70 -26.56
CA THR A 128 -1.73 5.09 -25.52
C THR A 128 -1.06 5.09 -24.14
N PRO A 129 -1.75 5.54 -23.07
CA PRO A 129 -1.17 5.52 -21.73
C PRO A 129 -0.89 4.09 -21.27
N HIS A 130 0.15 3.91 -20.46
CA HIS A 130 0.45 2.61 -19.87
C HIS A 130 -0.77 2.10 -19.07
N PRO A 131 -1.13 0.81 -19.16
CA PRO A 131 -2.34 0.27 -18.52
C PRO A 131 -2.40 0.46 -17.01
N GLY A 132 -1.24 0.52 -16.34
CA GLY A 132 -1.13 0.84 -14.91
C GLY A 132 -1.81 2.16 -14.50
N LEU A 133 -1.98 3.12 -15.42
CA LEU A 133 -2.69 4.37 -15.13
C LEU A 133 -4.18 4.14 -14.78
N LEU A 134 -4.81 3.10 -15.36
CA LEU A 134 -6.19 2.73 -15.03
C LEU A 134 -6.29 2.29 -13.56
N TRP A 135 -5.31 1.55 -13.07
CA TRP A 135 -5.28 1.02 -11.71
C TRP A 135 -5.24 2.14 -10.67
N TYR A 136 -4.48 3.22 -10.92
CA TYR A 136 -4.50 4.40 -10.05
C TYR A 136 -5.88 5.05 -9.99
N ARG A 137 -6.58 5.15 -11.12
CA ARG A 137 -7.93 5.73 -11.16
C ARG A 137 -8.95 4.85 -10.43
N LEU A 138 -8.85 3.53 -10.58
CA LEU A 138 -9.72 2.58 -9.89
C LEU A 138 -9.49 2.60 -8.37
N ALA A 139 -8.22 2.65 -7.94
CA ALA A 139 -7.87 2.78 -6.53
C ALA A 139 -8.39 4.10 -5.92
N LEU A 140 -8.24 5.22 -6.62
CA LEU A 140 -8.75 6.52 -6.16
C LEU A 140 -10.29 6.57 -6.15
N ALA A 141 -10.95 5.90 -7.10
CA ALA A 141 -12.40 5.74 -7.07
C ALA A 141 -12.85 4.95 -5.84
N ALA A 142 -12.17 3.85 -5.50
CA ALA A 142 -12.45 3.08 -4.30
C ALA A 142 -12.24 3.91 -3.01
N LEU A 143 -11.13 4.66 -2.92
CA LEU A 143 -10.90 5.59 -1.81
C LEU A 143 -12.02 6.63 -1.69
N GLY A 144 -12.41 7.26 -2.81
CA GLY A 144 -13.49 8.24 -2.85
C GLY A 144 -14.81 7.66 -2.34
N LEU A 145 -15.19 6.48 -2.83
CA LEU A 145 -16.40 5.77 -2.37
C LEU A 145 -16.32 5.40 -0.88
N GLY A 146 -15.17 4.95 -0.39
CA GLY A 146 -14.97 4.64 1.03
C GLY A 146 -15.08 5.86 1.94
N LEU A 147 -14.56 7.02 1.50
CA LEU A 147 -14.67 8.28 2.25
C LEU A 147 -16.12 8.80 2.25
N ILE A 148 -16.79 8.72 1.11
CA ILE A 148 -18.22 9.05 0.98
C ILE A 148 -19.07 8.18 1.92
N ALA A 149 -18.76 6.88 2.05
CA ALA A 149 -19.46 5.98 2.97
C ALA A 149 -19.39 6.47 4.43
N ILE A 150 -18.24 6.95 4.90
CA ILE A 150 -18.09 7.48 6.28
C ILE A 150 -18.84 8.81 6.45
N LEU A 151 -18.79 9.69 5.43
CA LEU A 151 -19.56 10.94 5.46
C LEU A 151 -21.07 10.67 5.52
N PHE A 152 -21.56 9.70 4.76
CA PHE A 152 -22.96 9.27 4.85
C PHE A 152 -23.28 8.58 6.17
N GLY A 153 -22.36 7.79 6.73
CA GLY A 153 -22.55 7.17 8.04
C GLY A 153 -22.70 8.21 9.16
N ARG A 154 -22.08 9.39 9.02
CA ARG A 154 -22.28 10.51 9.95
C ARG A 154 -23.69 11.13 9.85
N ALA A 155 -24.26 11.16 8.64
CA ALA A 155 -25.60 11.70 8.38
C ALA A 155 -26.71 10.70 8.72
N TRP A 156 -26.44 9.40 8.58
CA TRP A 156 -27.36 8.31 8.90
C TRP A 156 -26.74 7.30 9.87
N PRO A 157 -26.79 7.60 11.19
CA PRO A 157 -26.18 6.78 12.23
C PRO A 157 -26.65 5.32 12.22
N GLN A 158 -27.89 5.06 11.78
CA GLN A 158 -28.45 3.71 11.67
C GLN A 158 -27.67 2.81 10.69
N TYR A 159 -26.97 3.39 9.71
CA TYR A 159 -26.16 2.68 8.73
C TYR A 159 -24.66 2.76 9.04
N TRP A 160 -24.25 3.29 10.20
CA TRP A 160 -22.85 3.51 10.54
C TRP A 160 -22.00 2.24 10.44
N ILE A 161 -22.46 1.13 11.04
CA ILE A 161 -21.69 -0.13 11.05
C ILE A 161 -21.54 -0.71 9.63
N PRO A 162 -22.61 -0.89 8.83
CA PRO A 162 -22.50 -1.29 7.44
C PRO A 162 -21.55 -0.39 6.62
N LEU A 163 -21.71 0.94 6.69
CA LEU A 163 -20.91 1.89 5.93
C LEU A 163 -19.44 1.91 6.36
N LYS A 164 -19.16 1.70 7.66
CA LYS A 164 -17.81 1.53 8.16
C LYS A 164 -17.14 0.27 7.61
N ARG A 165 -17.87 -0.83 7.44
CA ARG A 165 -17.34 -2.05 6.79
C ARG A 165 -17.06 -1.83 5.31
N VAL A 166 -17.99 -1.17 4.59
CA VAL A 166 -17.80 -0.75 3.20
C VAL A 166 -16.54 0.11 3.07
N HIS A 167 -16.38 1.13 3.91
CA HIS A 167 -15.18 1.97 3.96
C HIS A 167 -13.90 1.16 4.18
N LEU A 168 -13.89 0.26 5.17
CA LEU A 168 -12.74 -0.57 5.50
C LEU A 168 -12.29 -1.40 4.29
N HIS A 169 -13.21 -2.10 3.63
CA HIS A 169 -12.87 -2.99 2.52
C HIS A 169 -12.53 -2.20 1.24
N LEU A 170 -13.23 -1.10 0.96
CA LEU A 170 -12.87 -0.23 -0.17
C LEU A 170 -11.48 0.40 0.02
N ASN A 171 -11.07 0.72 1.23
CA ASN A 171 -9.75 1.31 1.47
C ASN A 171 -8.63 0.25 1.48
N THR A 172 -8.88 -0.92 2.06
CA THR A 172 -7.86 -1.99 2.16
C THR A 172 -7.68 -2.72 0.82
N LEU A 173 -8.75 -3.24 0.23
CA LEU A 173 -8.70 -4.01 -1.02
C LEU A 173 -8.77 -3.11 -2.26
N GLY A 174 -9.58 -2.07 -2.22
CA GLY A 174 -9.76 -1.15 -3.34
C GLY A 174 -8.61 -0.15 -3.47
N PHE A 175 -8.46 0.76 -2.52
CA PHE A 175 -7.44 1.80 -2.59
C PHE A 175 -6.02 1.22 -2.45
N VAL A 176 -5.71 0.58 -1.32
CA VAL A 176 -4.37 0.03 -1.08
C VAL A 176 -4.12 -1.18 -1.98
N GLY A 177 -5.06 -2.14 -2.03
CA GLY A 177 -4.91 -3.38 -2.79
C GLY A 177 -4.77 -3.18 -4.30
N LEU A 178 -5.65 -2.42 -4.96
CA LEU A 178 -5.52 -2.18 -6.41
C LEU A 178 -4.26 -1.36 -6.74
N THR A 179 -3.91 -0.37 -5.92
CA THR A 179 -2.65 0.36 -6.10
C THR A 179 -1.47 -0.59 -6.01
N ALA A 180 -1.41 -1.40 -4.94
CA ALA A 180 -0.34 -2.34 -4.68
C ALA A 180 -0.19 -3.38 -5.78
N LEU A 181 -1.26 -4.08 -6.18
CA LEU A 181 -1.19 -5.13 -7.20
C LEU A 181 -0.86 -4.56 -8.58
N GLY A 182 -1.44 -3.41 -8.94
CA GLY A 182 -1.12 -2.70 -10.18
C GLY A 182 0.36 -2.30 -10.25
N THR A 183 0.93 -1.83 -9.12
CA THR A 183 2.35 -1.49 -9.03
C THR A 183 3.25 -2.72 -8.97
N LEU A 184 2.91 -3.74 -8.18
CA LEU A 184 3.67 -4.98 -8.04
C LEU A 184 3.91 -5.65 -9.38
N ARG A 185 2.91 -5.63 -10.26
CA ARG A 185 3.01 -6.23 -11.60
C ARG A 185 4.16 -5.66 -12.43
N VAL A 186 4.52 -4.40 -12.22
CA VAL A 186 5.62 -3.72 -12.92
C VAL A 186 6.88 -3.66 -12.06
N LEU A 187 6.71 -3.46 -10.76
CA LEU A 187 7.82 -3.26 -9.83
C LEU A 187 8.60 -4.56 -9.57
N LEU A 188 7.93 -5.70 -9.47
CA LEU A 188 8.59 -6.98 -9.24
C LEU A 188 9.61 -7.34 -10.33
N PRO A 189 9.29 -7.32 -11.65
CA PRO A 189 10.28 -7.55 -12.69
C PRO A 189 11.37 -6.47 -12.75
N THR A 190 11.01 -5.21 -12.45
CA THR A 190 11.96 -4.09 -12.41
C THR A 190 13.05 -4.33 -11.36
N VAL A 191 12.63 -4.65 -10.14
CA VAL A 191 13.53 -4.91 -9.02
C VAL A 191 14.30 -6.22 -9.21
N GLY A 192 13.63 -7.26 -9.73
CA GLY A 192 14.26 -8.55 -10.01
C GLY A 192 15.15 -8.55 -11.25
N ARG A 193 15.20 -7.44 -12.01
CA ARG A 193 15.98 -7.31 -13.24
C ARG A 193 15.67 -8.45 -14.21
N PHE A 194 14.40 -8.71 -14.46
CA PHE A 194 13.93 -9.68 -15.45
C PHE A 194 12.79 -9.09 -16.28
N GLN A 195 12.60 -9.62 -17.48
CA GLN A 195 11.50 -9.23 -18.35
C GLN A 195 10.26 -10.08 -18.03
N ASP A 196 9.09 -9.46 -18.06
CA ASP A 196 7.81 -10.13 -17.90
C ASP A 196 6.83 -9.67 -18.97
N ASP A 197 6.82 -10.39 -20.09
CA ASP A 197 6.03 -10.05 -21.27
C ASP A 197 4.52 -10.11 -21.02
N SER A 198 4.13 -10.85 -19.98
CA SER A 198 2.72 -10.98 -19.59
C SER A 198 2.22 -9.78 -18.75
N ALA A 199 3.09 -8.84 -18.36
CA ALA A 199 2.75 -7.76 -17.42
C ALA A 199 1.63 -6.85 -17.94
N ALA A 200 1.77 -6.35 -19.17
CA ALA A 200 0.78 -5.47 -19.78
C ALA A 200 -0.57 -6.16 -19.99
N ALA A 201 -0.56 -7.38 -20.55
CA ALA A 201 -1.78 -8.16 -20.79
C ALA A 201 -2.57 -8.43 -19.50
N TRP A 202 -1.86 -8.74 -18.41
CA TRP A 202 -2.46 -8.91 -17.09
C TRP A 202 -3.11 -7.60 -16.60
N LEU A 203 -2.41 -6.45 -16.71
CA LEU A 203 -2.96 -5.16 -16.29
C LEU A 203 -4.21 -4.75 -17.07
N HIS A 204 -4.32 -5.14 -18.35
CA HIS A 204 -5.49 -4.86 -19.18
C HIS A 204 -6.71 -5.73 -18.86
N SER A 205 -6.50 -6.97 -18.39
CA SER A 205 -7.56 -7.96 -18.23
C SER A 205 -8.04 -8.13 -16.78
N GLN A 206 -7.12 -8.07 -15.82
CA GLN A 206 -7.39 -8.55 -14.46
C GLN A 206 -8.08 -7.54 -13.54
N TRP A 207 -8.05 -6.25 -13.89
CA TRP A 207 -8.66 -5.21 -13.05
C TRP A 207 -10.17 -5.42 -12.86
N LYS A 208 -10.88 -5.98 -13.85
CA LYS A 208 -12.33 -6.21 -13.76
C LYS A 208 -12.67 -7.15 -12.62
N TRP A 209 -11.94 -8.25 -12.52
CA TRP A 209 -12.10 -9.26 -11.47
C TRP A 209 -11.82 -8.69 -10.09
N LEU A 210 -10.72 -7.94 -9.92
CA LEU A 210 -10.37 -7.34 -8.64
C LEU A 210 -11.33 -6.22 -8.22
N VAL A 211 -11.80 -5.39 -9.16
CA VAL A 211 -12.79 -4.34 -8.87
C VAL A 211 -14.12 -4.98 -8.49
N SER A 212 -14.64 -5.92 -9.29
CA SER A 212 -15.87 -6.64 -8.97
C SER A 212 -15.77 -7.36 -7.64
N GLY A 213 -14.67 -8.09 -7.41
CA GLY A 213 -14.44 -8.78 -6.14
C GLY A 213 -14.37 -7.84 -4.95
N THR A 214 -13.68 -6.69 -5.09
CA THR A 214 -13.62 -5.65 -4.04
C THR A 214 -14.99 -5.08 -3.73
N LEU A 215 -15.79 -4.75 -4.76
CA LEU A 215 -17.13 -4.19 -4.56
C LEU A 215 -18.06 -5.20 -3.91
N LEU A 216 -17.98 -6.49 -4.31
CA LEU A 216 -18.75 -7.57 -3.71
C LEU A 216 -18.35 -7.84 -2.27
N ILE A 217 -17.05 -7.80 -1.93
CA ILE A 217 -16.58 -7.88 -0.54
C ILE A 217 -17.08 -6.69 0.27
N ALA A 218 -16.93 -5.48 -0.25
CA ALA A 218 -17.34 -4.27 0.46
C ALA A 218 -18.85 -4.25 0.73
N ALA A 219 -19.67 -4.46 -0.31
CA ALA A 219 -21.12 -4.54 -0.16
C ALA A 219 -21.55 -5.76 0.68
N GLY A 220 -20.97 -6.94 0.41
CA GLY A 220 -21.30 -8.19 1.11
C GLY A 220 -20.99 -8.12 2.60
N SER A 221 -19.88 -7.51 3.00
CA SER A 221 -19.56 -7.29 4.41
C SER A 221 -20.64 -6.49 5.16
N ALA A 222 -21.40 -5.66 4.43
CA ALA A 222 -22.51 -4.88 4.96
C ALA A 222 -23.85 -5.63 4.91
N VAL A 223 -24.10 -6.49 3.92
CA VAL A 223 -25.43 -7.08 3.67
C VAL A 223 -25.51 -8.60 3.69
N SER A 224 -24.50 -9.32 3.19
CA SER A 224 -24.52 -10.79 3.05
C SER A 224 -23.10 -11.34 2.92
N LYS A 225 -22.80 -12.33 3.77
CA LYS A 225 -21.51 -13.03 3.77
C LYS A 225 -21.26 -13.82 2.49
N GLU A 226 -22.33 -14.31 1.85
CA GLU A 226 -22.27 -15.06 0.59
C GLU A 226 -21.75 -14.16 -0.54
N LEU A 227 -22.22 -12.92 -0.58
CA LEU A 227 -21.73 -11.92 -1.54
C LEU A 227 -20.26 -11.59 -1.30
N ALA A 228 -19.85 -11.48 -0.03
CA ALA A 228 -18.45 -11.25 0.32
C ALA A 228 -17.56 -12.44 -0.06
N LEU A 229 -18.05 -13.68 0.11
CA LEU A 229 -17.34 -14.89 -0.29
C LEU A 229 -17.18 -14.96 -1.81
N LEU A 230 -18.22 -14.65 -2.58
CA LEU A 230 -18.13 -14.56 -4.03
C LEU A 230 -17.07 -13.54 -4.43
N GLY A 231 -17.04 -12.38 -3.78
CA GLY A 231 -16.02 -11.37 -4.03
C GLY A 231 -14.60 -11.85 -3.71
N ALA A 232 -14.41 -12.64 -2.64
CA ALA A 232 -13.13 -13.27 -2.32
C ALA A 232 -12.69 -14.29 -3.38
N ILE A 233 -13.63 -15.08 -3.90
CA ILE A 233 -13.36 -16.03 -5.00
C ILE A 233 -12.87 -15.29 -6.25
N LEU A 234 -13.48 -14.15 -6.61
CA LEU A 234 -13.05 -13.35 -7.77
C LEU A 234 -11.66 -12.73 -7.60
N TRP A 235 -11.19 -12.56 -6.36
CA TRP A 235 -9.84 -12.05 -6.08
C TRP A 235 -8.73 -13.09 -6.31
N ILE A 236 -9.04 -14.39 -6.20
CA ILE A 236 -8.03 -15.46 -6.26
C ILE A 236 -7.34 -15.54 -7.63
N PRO A 237 -8.05 -15.63 -8.77
CA PRO A 237 -7.39 -15.82 -10.07
C PRO A 237 -6.43 -14.68 -10.46
N PRO A 238 -6.77 -13.38 -10.28
CA PRO A 238 -5.83 -12.29 -10.53
C PRO A 238 -4.55 -12.40 -9.70
N VAL A 239 -4.67 -12.67 -8.39
CA VAL A 239 -3.51 -12.77 -7.50
C VAL A 239 -2.64 -13.98 -7.85
N ALA A 240 -3.25 -15.13 -8.13
CA ALA A 240 -2.52 -16.34 -8.54
C ALA A 240 -1.77 -16.13 -9.86
N THR A 241 -2.43 -15.52 -10.86
CA THR A 241 -1.84 -15.29 -12.19
C THR A 241 -0.79 -14.18 -12.20
N LEU A 242 -0.81 -13.26 -11.23
CA LEU A 242 0.20 -12.20 -11.09
C LEU A 242 1.61 -12.77 -10.94
N VAL A 243 1.74 -13.87 -10.19
CA VAL A 243 3.01 -14.53 -9.90
C VAL A 243 3.23 -15.80 -10.70
N ALA A 244 2.21 -16.37 -11.34
CA ALA A 244 2.31 -17.65 -12.07
C ALA A 244 3.43 -17.67 -13.12
N HIS A 245 3.53 -16.65 -13.97
CA HIS A 245 4.60 -16.58 -14.98
C HIS A 245 5.98 -16.34 -14.34
N PRO A 246 6.20 -15.30 -13.51
CA PRO A 246 7.46 -15.11 -12.79
C PRO A 246 7.92 -16.31 -11.97
N LEU A 247 6.99 -17.07 -11.37
CA LEU A 247 7.30 -18.26 -10.59
C LEU A 247 7.85 -19.39 -11.47
N ARG A 248 7.28 -19.59 -12.67
CA ARG A 248 7.74 -20.63 -13.59
C ARG A 248 9.10 -20.29 -14.20
N THR A 249 9.30 -19.04 -14.60
CA THR A 249 10.48 -18.62 -15.38
C THR A 249 11.62 -18.05 -14.52
N HIS A 250 11.30 -17.47 -13.36
CA HIS A 250 12.24 -16.68 -12.56
C HIS A 250 12.23 -17.02 -11.05
N ARG A 251 11.79 -18.22 -10.64
CA ARG A 251 11.71 -18.63 -9.21
C ARG A 251 12.95 -18.28 -8.39
N ARG A 252 14.15 -18.48 -8.95
CA ARG A 252 15.41 -18.24 -8.24
C ARG A 252 15.59 -16.77 -7.87
N LYS A 253 15.05 -15.83 -8.67
CA LYS A 253 15.08 -14.40 -8.39
C LYS A 253 14.01 -13.97 -7.37
N LEU A 254 12.95 -14.76 -7.23
CA LEU A 254 11.87 -14.50 -6.26
C LEU A 254 12.20 -15.03 -4.87
N PHE A 255 12.92 -16.15 -4.79
CA PHE A 255 13.25 -16.83 -3.53
C PHE A 255 14.75 -16.79 -3.23
N THR A 256 15.31 -15.59 -3.20
CA THR A 256 16.67 -15.34 -2.70
C THR A 256 16.64 -14.92 -1.23
N LEU A 257 17.74 -15.16 -0.50
CA LEU A 257 17.89 -14.65 0.87
C LEU A 257 18.08 -13.12 0.91
N HIS A 258 18.57 -12.54 -0.19
CA HIS A 258 18.86 -11.10 -0.34
C HIS A 258 18.12 -10.52 -1.53
N GLY A 259 18.01 -9.21 -1.61
CA GLY A 259 17.32 -8.50 -2.67
C GLY A 259 15.96 -7.98 -2.24
N ALA A 260 15.38 -7.09 -3.04
CA ALA A 260 14.04 -6.55 -2.80
C ALA A 260 12.92 -7.41 -3.40
N SER A 261 13.21 -8.24 -4.40
CA SER A 261 12.23 -9.15 -5.02
C SER A 261 11.57 -10.12 -4.04
N PRO A 262 12.28 -10.73 -3.07
CA PRO A 262 11.65 -11.62 -2.08
C PRO A 262 10.59 -10.92 -1.23
N ALA A 263 10.82 -9.67 -0.81
CA ALA A 263 9.82 -8.92 -0.05
C ALA A 263 8.58 -8.62 -0.89
N LEU A 264 8.75 -8.23 -2.15
CA LEU A 264 7.63 -8.03 -3.08
C LEU A 264 6.90 -9.35 -3.44
N ALA A 265 7.62 -10.46 -3.54
CA ALA A 265 7.02 -11.79 -3.70
C ALA A 265 6.25 -12.21 -2.45
N GLY A 266 6.82 -11.93 -1.27
CA GLY A 266 6.22 -12.16 0.02
C GLY A 266 4.90 -11.40 0.19
N SER A 267 4.80 -10.16 -0.26
CA SER A 267 3.53 -9.42 -0.19
C SER A 267 2.43 -10.05 -1.06
N ILE A 268 2.77 -10.65 -2.21
CA ILE A 268 1.80 -11.41 -3.00
C ILE A 268 1.29 -12.61 -2.20
N GLY A 269 2.18 -13.38 -1.57
CA GLY A 269 1.79 -14.46 -0.64
C GLY A 269 0.93 -13.95 0.52
N GLY A 270 1.29 -12.81 1.09
CA GLY A 270 0.52 -12.14 2.14
C GLY A 270 -0.87 -11.72 1.72
N SER A 271 -1.06 -11.31 0.46
CA SER A 271 -2.39 -10.98 -0.07
C SER A 271 -3.29 -12.22 -0.12
N LEU A 272 -2.74 -13.40 -0.44
CA LEU A 272 -3.47 -14.68 -0.36
C LEU A 272 -3.80 -15.04 1.09
N LEU A 273 -2.84 -14.88 2.02
CA LEU A 273 -3.08 -15.09 3.46
C LEU A 273 -4.16 -14.15 4.01
N MET A 274 -4.16 -12.89 3.58
CA MET A 274 -5.19 -11.91 3.94
C MET A 274 -6.57 -12.34 3.45
N LEU A 275 -6.70 -12.82 2.20
CA LEU A 275 -7.96 -13.35 1.69
C LEU A 275 -8.41 -14.58 2.49
N ALA A 276 -7.50 -15.51 2.76
CA ALA A 276 -7.78 -16.68 3.61
C ALA A 276 -8.22 -16.26 5.01
N GLY A 277 -7.58 -15.25 5.61
CA GLY A 277 -7.94 -14.68 6.90
C GLY A 277 -9.33 -14.03 6.91
N GLY A 278 -9.68 -13.27 5.87
CA GLY A 278 -11.00 -12.66 5.72
C GLY A 278 -12.11 -13.70 5.55
N VAL A 279 -11.87 -14.74 4.74
CA VAL A 279 -12.79 -15.88 4.61
C VAL A 279 -12.92 -16.61 5.94
N SER A 280 -11.80 -16.90 6.61
CA SER A 280 -11.80 -17.60 7.89
C SER A 280 -12.55 -16.81 8.97
N HIS A 281 -12.43 -15.48 9.01
CA HIS A 281 -13.20 -14.61 9.92
C HIS A 281 -14.72 -14.71 9.72
N THR A 282 -15.18 -15.15 8.55
CA THR A 282 -16.61 -15.33 8.24
C THR A 282 -17.17 -16.61 8.85
N PHE A 283 -16.35 -17.66 8.97
CA PHE A 283 -16.78 -19.00 9.40
C PHE A 283 -16.30 -19.38 10.80
N PHE A 284 -15.21 -18.76 11.26
CA PHE A 284 -14.59 -19.05 12.55
C PHE A 284 -14.59 -17.78 13.41
N PRO A 285 -14.59 -17.91 14.75
CA PRO A 285 -14.67 -16.76 15.66
C PRO A 285 -13.34 -16.00 15.76
N LEU A 286 -12.65 -15.75 14.65
CA LEU A 286 -11.41 -14.97 14.61
C LEU A 286 -11.73 -13.50 14.90
N PRO A 287 -10.95 -12.78 15.71
CA PRO A 287 -11.13 -11.34 15.88
C PRO A 287 -10.85 -10.58 14.59
N ALA A 288 -11.64 -9.54 14.28
CA ALA A 288 -11.38 -8.67 13.11
C ALA A 288 -9.99 -8.00 13.17
N ALA A 289 -9.50 -7.74 14.38
CA ALA A 289 -8.13 -7.25 14.60
C ALA A 289 -7.07 -8.21 14.05
N ALA A 290 -7.25 -9.53 14.20
CA ALA A 290 -6.33 -10.52 13.65
C ALA A 290 -6.30 -10.48 12.12
N ALA A 291 -7.45 -10.36 11.45
CA ALA A 291 -7.51 -10.22 9.98
C ALA A 291 -6.80 -8.94 9.49
N ILE A 292 -6.95 -7.82 10.21
CA ILE A 292 -6.25 -6.57 9.92
C ILE A 292 -4.74 -6.72 10.16
N GLN A 293 -4.33 -7.42 11.21
CA GLN A 293 -2.93 -7.71 11.46
C GLN A 293 -2.31 -8.56 10.35
N VAL A 294 -3.01 -9.57 9.83
CA VAL A 294 -2.56 -10.34 8.64
C VAL A 294 -2.34 -9.41 7.45
N PHE A 295 -3.30 -8.52 7.17
CA PHE A 295 -3.15 -7.51 6.12
C PHE A 295 -1.87 -6.69 6.33
N VAL A 296 -1.66 -6.16 7.53
CA VAL A 296 -0.53 -5.26 7.81
C VAL A 296 0.80 -6.01 7.75
N TRP A 297 0.91 -7.14 8.45
CA TRP A 297 2.16 -7.86 8.63
C TRP A 297 2.56 -8.64 7.37
N ALA A 298 1.64 -9.41 6.79
CA ALA A 298 1.99 -10.31 5.70
C ALA A 298 1.90 -9.64 4.32
N PHE A 299 1.03 -8.65 4.14
CA PHE A 299 0.87 -7.97 2.84
C PHE A 299 1.55 -6.59 2.81
N LEU A 300 1.16 -5.68 3.71
CA LEU A 300 1.55 -4.27 3.62
C LEU A 300 3.03 -4.03 3.92
N PHE A 301 3.56 -4.55 5.02
CA PHE A 301 4.96 -4.35 5.40
C PHE A 301 5.97 -4.92 4.39
N PRO A 302 5.83 -6.16 3.89
CA PRO A 302 6.73 -6.65 2.85
C PRO A 302 6.61 -5.84 1.55
N LEU A 303 5.41 -5.36 1.20
CA LEU A 303 5.21 -4.48 0.06
C LEU A 303 5.98 -3.16 0.23
N VAL A 304 5.78 -2.46 1.34
CA VAL A 304 6.39 -1.15 1.60
C VAL A 304 7.91 -1.27 1.70
N THR A 305 8.43 -2.24 2.44
CA THR A 305 9.88 -2.44 2.59
C THR A 305 10.53 -2.89 1.27
N GLY A 306 9.87 -3.76 0.50
CA GLY A 306 10.33 -4.17 -0.83
C GLY A 306 10.37 -3.00 -1.82
N ALA A 307 9.31 -2.19 -1.87
CA ALA A 307 9.27 -1.01 -2.73
C ALA A 307 10.29 0.06 -2.30
N ALA A 308 10.39 0.33 -1.00
CA ALA A 308 11.34 1.31 -0.45
C ALA A 308 12.79 0.92 -0.73
N THR A 309 13.14 -0.37 -0.67
CA THR A 309 14.49 -0.87 -1.00
C THR A 309 14.92 -0.46 -2.41
N HIS A 310 13.99 -0.39 -3.36
CA HIS A 310 14.27 0.06 -4.72
C HIS A 310 14.17 1.57 -4.90
N LEU A 311 13.14 2.19 -4.32
CA LEU A 311 12.79 3.58 -4.62
C LEU A 311 13.56 4.59 -3.79
N LEU A 312 13.86 4.29 -2.52
CA LEU A 312 14.58 5.22 -1.65
C LEU A 312 15.97 5.58 -2.20
N PRO A 313 16.80 4.62 -2.68
CA PRO A 313 18.09 4.97 -3.27
C PRO A 313 17.97 5.90 -4.49
N LEU A 314 16.95 5.71 -5.32
CA LEU A 314 16.69 6.54 -6.50
C LEU A 314 16.25 7.95 -6.13
N TRP A 315 15.51 8.11 -5.03
CA TRP A 315 15.07 9.41 -4.55
C TRP A 315 16.17 10.16 -3.81
N LEU A 316 17.00 9.45 -3.04
CA LEU A 316 18.07 10.06 -2.25
C LEU A 316 19.27 10.46 -3.11
N TYR A 317 19.61 9.64 -4.12
CA TYR A 317 20.77 9.84 -4.99
C TYR A 317 20.38 9.84 -6.47
N PRO A 318 19.55 10.80 -6.94
CA PRO A 318 19.03 10.80 -8.31
C PRO A 318 20.13 10.89 -9.39
N ASP A 319 21.25 11.54 -9.07
CA ASP A 319 22.36 11.77 -9.99
C ASP A 319 23.64 10.98 -9.62
N ASN A 320 23.61 10.19 -8.54
CA ASN A 320 24.75 9.40 -8.08
C ASN A 320 24.41 7.91 -8.03
N GLN A 321 24.54 7.24 -9.18
CA GLN A 321 24.20 5.82 -9.34
C GLN A 321 25.04 4.90 -8.43
N ARG A 322 26.29 5.27 -8.12
CA ARG A 322 27.15 4.48 -7.23
C ARG A 322 26.62 4.49 -5.79
N ALA A 323 26.32 5.68 -5.26
CA ALA A 323 25.72 5.82 -3.93
C ALA A 323 24.33 5.18 -3.86
N ALA A 324 23.51 5.31 -4.91
CA ALA A 324 22.22 4.62 -5.00
C ALA A 324 22.38 3.09 -4.96
N ALA A 325 23.31 2.53 -5.74
CA ALA A 325 23.56 1.10 -5.75
C ALA A 325 24.10 0.59 -4.40
N GLU A 326 24.92 1.39 -3.72
CA GLU A 326 25.44 1.05 -2.41
C GLU A 326 24.37 1.02 -1.32
N LEU A 327 23.52 2.05 -1.25
CA LEU A 327 22.39 2.06 -0.33
C LEU A 327 21.44 0.88 -0.61
N ALA A 328 21.15 0.61 -1.89
CA ALA A 328 20.32 -0.53 -2.29
C ALA A 328 20.90 -1.86 -1.77
N ARG A 329 22.20 -2.12 -1.94
CA ARG A 329 22.86 -3.34 -1.45
C ARG A 329 22.68 -3.54 0.06
N HIS A 330 22.77 -2.48 0.85
CA HIS A 330 22.54 -2.56 2.30
C HIS A 330 21.08 -2.93 2.60
N MET A 331 20.12 -2.24 1.99
CA MET A 331 18.69 -2.48 2.21
C MET A 331 18.19 -3.85 1.68
N GLU A 332 18.85 -4.37 0.65
CA GLU A 332 18.64 -5.70 0.08
C GLU A 332 19.13 -6.82 0.99
N SER A 333 19.98 -6.53 1.98
CA SER A 333 20.46 -7.54 2.92
C SER A 333 19.31 -8.20 3.67
N LEU A 334 19.32 -9.54 3.70
CA LEU A 334 18.32 -10.38 4.36
C LEU A 334 16.87 -10.13 3.89
N GLY A 335 16.67 -9.58 2.68
CA GLY A 335 15.33 -9.30 2.16
C GLY A 335 14.40 -10.52 2.09
N GLY A 336 14.95 -11.72 1.83
CA GLY A 336 14.20 -12.98 1.87
C GLY A 336 13.83 -13.43 3.27
N VAL A 337 14.76 -13.31 4.23
CA VAL A 337 14.49 -13.60 5.65
C VAL A 337 13.41 -12.66 6.18
N ARG A 338 13.51 -11.37 5.85
CA ARG A 338 12.51 -10.36 6.20
C ARG A 338 11.12 -10.71 5.64
N ALA A 339 11.05 -11.13 4.37
CA ALA A 339 9.80 -11.56 3.74
C ALA A 339 9.19 -12.77 4.48
N LEU A 340 10.01 -13.77 4.85
CA LEU A 340 9.57 -14.93 5.61
C LEU A 340 9.03 -14.54 6.99
N LEU A 341 9.74 -13.68 7.73
CA LEU A 341 9.31 -13.20 9.04
C LEU A 341 7.96 -12.47 8.96
N PHE A 342 7.74 -11.65 7.93
CA PHE A 342 6.45 -10.99 7.71
C PHE A 342 5.31 -11.97 7.41
N LEU A 343 5.57 -12.99 6.58
CA LEU A 343 4.59 -14.05 6.30
C LEU A 343 4.27 -14.88 7.55
N LEU A 344 5.30 -15.27 8.30
CA LEU A 344 5.14 -16.00 9.56
C LEU A 344 4.34 -15.18 10.57
N ALA A 345 4.62 -13.87 10.70
CA ALA A 345 3.84 -12.98 11.54
C ALA A 345 2.34 -13.04 11.19
N GLY A 346 1.98 -13.00 9.91
CA GLY A 346 0.60 -13.16 9.46
C GLY A 346 -0.02 -14.53 9.76
N ILE A 347 0.71 -15.62 9.54
CA ILE A 347 0.22 -16.98 9.85
C ILE A 347 -0.03 -17.13 11.36
N ILE A 348 0.89 -16.63 12.19
CA ILE A 348 0.77 -16.65 13.65
C ILE A 348 -0.41 -15.77 14.10
N ALA A 349 -0.67 -14.63 13.43
CA ALA A 349 -1.84 -13.80 13.65
C ALA A 349 -3.15 -14.57 13.54
N LEU A 350 -3.27 -15.43 12.52
CA LEU A 350 -4.45 -16.27 12.30
C LEU A 350 -4.64 -17.29 13.42
N SER A 351 -3.55 -17.70 14.07
CA SER A 351 -3.55 -18.64 15.18
C SER A 351 -3.86 -17.99 16.53
N ARG A 352 -4.10 -16.67 16.58
CA ARG A 352 -4.35 -15.87 17.80
C ARG A 352 -3.24 -15.88 18.83
N VAL A 353 -2.03 -16.24 18.42
CA VAL A 353 -0.87 -16.19 19.30
C VAL A 353 -0.43 -14.73 19.39
N GLU A 354 -0.40 -14.19 20.62
CA GLU A 354 -0.15 -12.77 20.89
C GLU A 354 1.21 -12.27 20.38
N TRP A 355 2.17 -13.16 20.14
CA TRP A 355 3.55 -12.85 19.79
C TRP A 355 3.80 -12.62 18.29
N SER A 356 2.77 -12.68 17.46
CA SER A 356 2.89 -12.46 16.02
C SER A 356 3.51 -11.11 15.64
N TRP A 357 3.27 -10.06 16.42
CA TRP A 357 3.87 -8.73 16.20
C TRP A 357 5.39 -8.75 16.35
N ALA A 358 5.97 -9.66 17.15
CA ALA A 358 7.40 -9.71 17.38
C ALA A 358 8.16 -10.06 16.09
N PHE A 359 7.63 -11.00 15.30
CA PHE A 359 8.20 -11.37 14.00
C PHE A 359 8.16 -10.20 13.00
N ALA A 360 7.02 -9.50 12.93
CA ALA A 360 6.91 -8.30 12.11
C ALA A 360 7.82 -7.16 12.60
N GLY A 361 7.98 -7.02 13.91
CA GLY A 361 8.83 -6.03 14.55
C GLY A 361 10.31 -6.26 14.26
N VAL A 362 10.80 -7.50 14.40
CA VAL A 362 12.17 -7.89 14.05
C VAL A 362 12.45 -7.65 12.57
N ALA A 363 11.52 -8.04 11.69
CA ALA A 363 11.61 -7.81 10.25
C ALA A 363 11.72 -6.32 9.88
N LEU A 364 10.88 -5.48 10.52
CA LEU A 364 10.89 -4.03 10.31
C LEU A 364 12.15 -3.38 10.89
N LEU A 365 12.58 -3.78 12.09
CA LEU A 365 13.80 -3.31 12.73
C LEU A 365 15.03 -3.62 11.89
N GLN A 366 15.12 -4.85 11.36
CA GLN A 366 16.21 -5.23 10.44
C GLN A 366 16.25 -4.31 9.21
N PHE A 367 15.10 -4.01 8.62
CA PHE A 367 15.01 -3.09 7.48
C PHE A 367 15.46 -1.67 7.84
N LEU A 368 15.04 -1.16 9.00
CA LEU A 368 15.44 0.17 9.47
C LEU A 368 16.95 0.25 9.74
N ILE A 369 17.53 -0.76 10.39
CA ILE A 369 18.98 -0.85 10.63
C ILE A 369 19.73 -0.90 9.29
N ALA A 370 19.29 -1.73 8.34
CA ALA A 370 19.91 -1.84 7.02
C ALA A 370 19.87 -0.50 6.26
N THR A 371 18.74 0.21 6.35
CA THR A 371 18.57 1.55 5.76
C THR A 371 19.49 2.57 6.41
N ALA A 372 19.53 2.63 7.75
CA ALA A 372 20.38 3.55 8.50
C ALA A 372 21.87 3.29 8.21
N ARG A 373 22.30 2.03 8.19
CA ARG A 373 23.69 1.67 7.81
C ARG A 373 24.04 2.16 6.42
N GLY A 374 23.17 1.93 5.43
CA GLY A 374 23.44 2.39 4.06
C GLY A 374 23.46 3.92 3.90
N ILE A 375 22.79 4.68 4.78
CA ILE A 375 22.77 6.15 4.73
C ILE A 375 23.96 6.76 5.48
N PHE A 376 24.28 6.24 6.68
CA PHE A 376 25.27 6.86 7.59
C PHE A 376 26.66 6.23 7.51
N LEU A 377 26.78 5.01 7.01
CA LEU A 377 28.05 4.32 6.81
C LEU A 377 28.22 4.00 5.31
N PRO A 378 28.21 5.00 4.41
CA PRO A 378 28.59 4.76 3.03
C PRO A 378 30.01 4.20 3.05
N GLY A 379 30.23 3.05 2.42
CA GLY A 379 31.48 2.35 2.47
C GLY A 379 32.62 3.26 2.02
N ASN A 380 33.56 3.52 2.92
CA ASN A 380 34.89 4.00 2.55
C ASN A 380 35.55 2.88 1.74
N ARG A 381 35.43 2.91 0.41
CA ARG A 381 36.25 2.12 -0.51
C ARG A 381 36.59 2.91 -1.76
#